data_AF-A0A9N8JI26-F1
#
_entry.id   AF-A0A9N8JI26-F1
#
_cell.length_a   1.000
_cell.length_b   1.000
_cell.length_c   1.000
_cell.angle_alpha   90.00
_cell.angle_beta   90.00
_cell.angle_gamma   90.00
#
_symmetry.space_group_name_H-M   'P 1'
#
loop_
_entity.id
_entity.type
_entity.pdbx_description
1 polymer ?
#
loop_
_entity_poly.entity_id
_entity_poly.type
_entity_poly.pdbx_seq_one_letter_code
_entity_poly.pdbx_strand_id
1 'polypeptide(L)'
;MNFEKQRLSVRLKDRRIPTTTLVDLPTELLNQVVSHCPATSVGHLSRTSRSLHEFVEKEGWRTFTQAHFANLNSSTHWRDAAHSLTTLSRNWQRRAFLATYLGPSGDATTLPSGQAMKKWRRPAGQTMGFQPAVDSYEHFVGSRWIDRRQVVAWSAGAELVVRVKVRDASTEEAYRTASPQDKKEKFENNGTRVRWWTYKPLSSVEGRDDITSVRILKPADQQSRNSIDSSERIIFGTANGDLQLVEVPPTSDGGVIKTYYVTNGLSVRSTSLSTDIGSTQDQTQHLAANLSDSHVALYQVDPAQFKVAPVSEINAILQSRKGCRIWSTKFLDSKRLAVGLGPSVKPINIFEIRPEGIVEEPMRKIGLTGSADELEPVKASSIYPIEPLVDSNGGRNGNLFLSGGYDGIVRLHDLRSPSPFTAVYHDPTDDAAIYSLLSRGRDRVVAGASRHGLLKMFDLRMSGGSIYDYAGASDTNDSSTGDWNIFINPRDRYVNSTWRGPNSWMRRSAEGSVYNLSSPSPTSPFIFAGVENAVVEFNFSSVLDKHPDPIFLGSSTEKKGKRDSMPSYLQHKQDILNLAMYSQGTDGSREGMKLRTQHSVEETLGRDINPAGLDERWRENQ
;
A
#
# COMPACT_ATOMS: atom_id res chain seq x y z
N MET A 1 15.36 -15.48 95.91
CA MET A 1 15.45 -16.26 94.66
C MET A 1 14.06 -16.39 94.06
N ASN A 2 13.72 -15.54 93.09
CA ASN A 2 13.01 -15.92 91.86
C ASN A 2 12.79 -14.66 91.03
N PHE A 3 13.41 -14.66 89.84
CA PHE A 3 13.25 -13.67 88.79
C PHE A 3 11.96 -13.98 88.02
N GLU A 4 10.92 -13.16 88.17
CA GLU A 4 9.86 -13.09 87.16
C GLU A 4 10.11 -11.91 86.21
N LYS A 5 10.47 -12.27 84.98
CA LYS A 5 10.63 -11.37 83.84
C LYS A 5 9.27 -10.78 83.46
N GLN A 6 9.12 -9.47 83.62
CA GLN A 6 8.17 -8.66 82.85
C GLN A 6 8.48 -8.81 81.35
N ARG A 7 7.62 -9.52 80.61
CA ARG A 7 7.57 -9.43 79.14
C ARG A 7 6.59 -8.32 78.77
N LEU A 8 7.14 -7.14 78.53
CA LEU A 8 6.48 -6.05 77.78
C LEU A 8 6.16 -6.56 76.37
N SER A 9 4.89 -6.84 76.10
CA SER A 9 4.37 -7.07 74.74
C SER A 9 4.17 -5.73 74.04
N VAL A 10 5.25 -5.16 73.53
CA VAL A 10 5.16 -4.06 72.56
C VAL A 10 4.56 -4.64 71.28
N ARG A 11 3.25 -4.47 71.09
CA ARG A 11 2.61 -4.59 69.77
C ARG A 11 3.20 -3.50 68.88
N LEU A 12 4.28 -3.83 68.17
CA LEU A 12 4.66 -3.16 66.93
C LEU A 12 3.48 -3.32 65.97
N LYS A 13 2.60 -2.31 65.92
CA LYS A 13 1.72 -2.11 64.77
C LYS A 13 2.65 -1.92 63.58
N ASP A 14 2.73 -2.93 62.72
CA ASP A 14 3.27 -2.83 61.38
C ASP A 14 2.67 -1.57 60.72
N ARG A 15 3.43 -0.47 60.72
CA ARG A 15 3.21 0.62 59.77
C ARG A 15 3.69 0.10 58.42
N ARG A 16 2.85 -0.70 57.74
CA ARG A 16 3.05 -0.98 56.32
C ARG A 16 3.02 0.37 55.62
N ILE A 17 4.16 0.77 55.07
CA ILE A 17 4.24 1.85 54.07
C ILE A 17 3.20 1.47 53.00
N PRO A 18 2.28 2.37 52.60
CA PRO A 18 1.32 2.05 51.56
C PRO A 18 2.11 1.68 50.30
N THR A 19 2.05 0.40 49.93
CA THR A 19 2.63 -0.08 48.68
C THR A 19 1.79 0.51 47.57
N THR A 20 2.31 1.52 46.89
CA THR A 20 1.68 2.10 45.70
C THR A 20 1.52 1.00 44.66
N THR A 21 0.28 0.63 44.37
CA THR A 21 -0.04 -0.35 43.35
C THR A 21 -0.21 0.34 42.01
N LEU A 22 -0.19 -0.44 40.91
CA LEU A 22 -0.41 0.11 39.57
C LEU A 22 -1.75 0.84 39.43
N VAL A 23 -2.76 0.47 40.23
CA VAL A 23 -4.08 1.09 40.25
C VAL A 23 -4.05 2.49 40.87
N ASP A 24 -3.06 2.77 41.72
CA ASP A 24 -2.92 4.06 42.41
C ASP A 24 -2.16 5.10 41.57
N LEU A 25 -1.66 4.71 40.38
CA LEU A 25 -0.94 5.61 39.49
C LEU A 25 -1.88 6.58 38.77
N PRO A 26 -1.49 7.85 38.62
CA PRO A 26 -2.15 8.80 37.73
C PRO A 26 -2.22 8.30 36.27
N THR A 27 -3.24 8.74 35.55
CA THR A 27 -3.49 8.37 34.15
C THR A 27 -2.30 8.67 33.23
N GLU A 28 -1.54 9.74 33.50
CA GLU A 28 -0.37 10.15 32.74
C GLU A 28 0.76 9.10 32.83
N LEU A 29 1.00 8.56 34.03
CA LEU A 29 2.02 7.52 34.23
C LEU A 29 1.56 6.19 33.63
N LEU A 30 0.28 5.86 33.74
CA LEU A 30 -0.29 4.69 33.07
C LEU A 30 -0.17 4.78 31.55
N ASN A 31 -0.37 5.96 30.97
CA ASN A 31 -0.15 6.19 29.55
C ASN A 31 1.32 5.99 29.14
N GLN A 32 2.28 6.47 29.94
CA GLN A 32 3.69 6.20 29.69
C GLN A 32 4.00 4.70 29.71
N VAL A 33 3.49 3.97 30.72
CA VAL A 33 3.65 2.50 30.77
C VAL A 33 3.07 1.83 29.52
N VAL A 34 1.85 2.19 29.12
CA VAL A 34 1.19 1.60 27.95
C VAL A 34 1.94 1.88 26.65
N SER A 35 2.58 3.04 26.51
CA SER A 35 3.35 3.41 25.31
C SER A 35 4.56 2.51 25.04
N HIS A 36 5.00 1.73 26.03
CA HIS A 36 6.09 0.77 25.93
C HIS A 36 5.63 -0.70 25.96
N CYS A 37 4.32 -0.95 26.05
CA CYS A 37 3.78 -2.30 26.20
C CYS A 37 3.30 -2.88 24.86
N PRO A 38 3.53 -4.19 24.60
CA PRO A 38 2.90 -4.84 23.46
C PRO A 38 1.37 -4.95 23.66
N ALA A 39 0.61 -5.15 22.58
CA ALA A 39 -0.86 -5.21 22.64
C ALA A 39 -1.37 -6.29 23.59
N THR A 40 -0.65 -7.42 23.69
CA THR A 40 -0.96 -8.53 24.60
C THR A 40 -0.88 -8.09 26.06
N SER A 41 0.17 -7.36 26.44
CA SER A 41 0.33 -6.81 27.79
C SER A 41 -0.74 -5.77 28.12
N VAL A 42 -1.12 -4.91 27.17
CA VAL A 42 -2.23 -3.95 27.35
C VAL A 42 -3.56 -4.70 27.55
N GLY A 43 -3.79 -5.75 26.76
CA GLY A 43 -4.96 -6.62 26.93
C GLY A 43 -4.98 -7.35 28.27
N HIS A 44 -3.83 -7.85 28.75
CA HIS A 44 -3.72 -8.45 30.07
C HIS A 44 -3.95 -7.44 31.19
N LEU A 45 -3.38 -6.23 31.07
CA LEU A 45 -3.57 -5.13 32.01
C LEU A 45 -5.06 -4.82 32.19
N SER A 46 -5.82 -4.72 31.09
CA SER A 46 -7.27 -4.52 31.08
C SER A 46 -8.05 -5.60 31.83
N ARG A 47 -7.48 -6.81 31.98
CA ARG A 47 -8.14 -7.95 32.65
C ARG A 47 -7.79 -8.08 34.13
N THR A 48 -6.90 -7.24 34.67
CA THR A 48 -6.43 -7.34 36.06
C THR A 48 -7.35 -6.69 37.09
N SER A 49 -7.96 -5.55 36.75
CA SER A 49 -8.80 -4.75 37.67
C SER A 49 -9.84 -3.94 36.89
N ARG A 50 -10.99 -3.62 37.51
CA ARG A 50 -12.04 -2.79 36.90
C ARG A 50 -11.54 -1.37 36.58
N SER A 51 -10.75 -0.77 37.46
CA SER A 51 -10.19 0.58 37.24
C SER A 51 -9.22 0.60 36.06
N LEU A 52 -8.33 -0.40 35.98
CA LEU A 52 -7.39 -0.54 34.87
C LEU A 52 -8.11 -0.90 33.56
N HIS A 53 -9.19 -1.68 33.64
CA HIS A 53 -10.06 -1.95 32.50
C HIS A 53 -10.64 -0.65 31.94
N GLU A 54 -11.25 0.18 32.78
CA GLU A 54 -11.81 1.47 32.37
C GLU A 54 -10.75 2.41 31.77
N PHE A 55 -9.55 2.46 32.37
CA PHE A 55 -8.43 3.22 31.83
C PHE A 55 -8.03 2.71 30.43
N VAL A 56 -7.84 1.40 30.25
CA VAL A 56 -7.42 0.82 28.98
C VAL A 56 -8.46 1.07 27.88
N GLU A 57 -9.75 0.92 28.19
CA GLU A 57 -10.82 1.15 27.22
C GLU A 57 -10.98 2.63 26.84
N LYS A 58 -10.75 3.56 27.77
CA LYS A 58 -10.88 5.00 27.51
C LYS A 58 -9.66 5.59 26.81
N GLU A 59 -8.45 5.28 27.29
CA GLU A 59 -7.21 5.94 26.82
C GLU A 59 -6.08 4.94 26.49
N GLY A 60 -6.00 3.78 27.15
CA GLY A 60 -4.87 2.86 26.94
C GLY A 60 -4.73 2.40 25.48
N TRP A 61 -5.81 1.97 24.82
CA TRP A 61 -5.73 1.58 23.41
C TRP A 61 -5.33 2.74 22.50
N ARG A 62 -5.78 3.96 22.79
CA ARG A 62 -5.39 5.16 22.05
C ARG A 62 -3.90 5.40 22.16
N THR A 63 -3.39 5.43 23.40
CA THR A 63 -1.97 5.65 23.68
C THR A 63 -1.10 4.58 23.01
N PHE A 64 -1.50 3.32 23.11
CA PHE A 64 -0.85 2.20 22.43
C PHE A 64 -0.80 2.41 20.90
N THR A 65 -1.95 2.69 20.27
CA THR A 65 -2.02 2.86 18.82
C THR A 65 -1.20 4.06 18.35
N GLN A 66 -1.25 5.19 19.07
CA GLN A 66 -0.49 6.38 18.69
C GLN A 66 1.02 6.19 18.86
N ALA A 67 1.45 5.48 19.90
CA ALA A 67 2.86 5.20 20.16
C ALA A 67 3.47 4.26 19.10
N HIS A 68 2.76 3.18 18.75
CA HIS A 68 3.28 2.14 17.86
C HIS A 68 2.88 2.31 16.38
N PHE A 69 1.81 3.05 16.09
CA PHE A 69 1.25 3.25 14.75
C PHE A 69 0.93 4.73 14.49
N ALA A 70 1.96 5.57 14.56
CA ALA A 70 1.91 7.03 14.43
C ALA A 70 1.40 7.59 13.08
N ASN A 71 0.91 6.74 12.16
CA ASN A 71 0.33 7.14 10.86
C ASN A 71 -1.21 7.15 10.85
N LEU A 72 -1.85 6.96 12.01
CA LEU A 72 -3.29 7.10 12.13
C LEU A 72 -3.72 8.51 12.48
N ASN A 73 -4.50 9.11 11.58
CA ASN A 73 -5.34 10.24 11.92
C ASN A 73 -6.41 9.80 12.92
N SER A 74 -6.88 10.76 13.73
CA SER A 74 -7.84 10.62 14.83
C SER A 74 -8.90 9.53 14.59
N SER A 75 -8.64 8.32 15.06
CA SER A 75 -9.63 7.24 15.05
C SER A 75 -10.54 7.42 16.26
N THR A 76 -11.83 7.17 16.10
CA THR A 76 -12.78 7.01 17.22
C THR A 76 -12.81 5.58 17.75
N HIS A 77 -12.11 4.63 17.11
CA HIS A 77 -12.22 3.19 17.36
C HIS A 77 -10.86 2.57 17.70
N TRP A 78 -10.23 3.09 18.76
CA TRP A 78 -8.85 2.74 19.13
C TRP A 78 -8.61 1.25 19.38
N ARG A 79 -9.57 0.54 19.98
CA ARG A 79 -9.45 -0.89 20.23
C ARG A 79 -9.40 -1.71 18.95
N ASP A 80 -10.36 -1.48 18.05
CA ASP A 80 -10.44 -2.20 16.77
C ASP A 80 -9.24 -1.84 15.88
N ALA A 81 -8.84 -0.56 15.89
CA ALA A 81 -7.61 -0.11 15.23
C ALA A 81 -6.38 -0.85 15.78
N ALA A 82 -6.22 -0.92 17.11
CA ALA A 82 -5.12 -1.64 17.74
C ALA A 82 -5.12 -3.13 17.33
N HIS A 83 -6.29 -3.79 17.30
CA HIS A 83 -6.40 -5.18 16.86
C HIS A 83 -6.00 -5.34 15.39
N SER A 84 -6.57 -4.57 14.46
CA SER A 84 -6.26 -4.68 13.03
C SER A 84 -4.81 -4.37 12.72
N LEU A 85 -4.22 -3.32 13.31
CA LEU A 85 -2.84 -2.92 13.04
C LEU A 85 -1.83 -3.91 13.64
N THR A 86 -2.13 -4.45 14.82
CA THR A 86 -1.34 -5.51 15.43
C THR A 86 -1.40 -6.78 14.57
N THR A 87 -2.59 -7.15 14.09
CA THR A 87 -2.78 -8.28 13.18
C THR A 87 -2.04 -8.08 11.88
N LEU A 88 -2.13 -6.89 11.28
CA LEU A 88 -1.41 -6.53 10.06
C LEU A 88 0.11 -6.60 10.27
N SER A 89 0.63 -6.01 11.34
CA SER A 89 2.06 -6.07 11.68
C SER A 89 2.54 -7.51 11.84
N ARG A 90 1.77 -8.34 12.54
CA ARG A 90 2.03 -9.78 12.68
C ARG A 90 2.04 -10.48 11.32
N ASN A 91 1.04 -10.23 10.47
CA ASN A 91 0.96 -10.86 9.15
C ASN A 91 2.15 -10.46 8.27
N TRP A 92 2.61 -9.23 8.36
CA TRP A 92 3.83 -8.79 7.70
C TRP A 92 5.08 -9.52 8.19
N GLN A 93 5.26 -9.66 9.50
CA GLN A 93 6.42 -10.37 10.07
C GLN A 93 6.40 -11.86 9.73
N ARG A 94 5.22 -12.50 9.80
CA ARG A 94 5.02 -13.90 9.41
C ARG A 94 5.06 -14.11 7.90
N ARG A 95 5.07 -13.04 7.10
CA ARG A 95 4.93 -13.09 5.63
C ARG A 95 3.62 -13.79 5.22
N ALA A 96 2.56 -13.55 5.99
CA ALA A 96 1.23 -14.11 5.82
C ALA A 96 0.40 -13.21 4.89
N PHE A 97 0.11 -13.71 3.71
CA PHE A 97 -0.75 -13.03 2.75
C PHE A 97 -1.36 -13.99 1.73
N LEU A 98 -2.40 -13.51 1.07
CA LEU A 98 -3.05 -14.13 -0.07
C LEU A 98 -2.85 -13.25 -1.30
N ALA A 99 -2.46 -13.84 -2.41
CA ALA A 99 -2.34 -13.13 -3.68
C ALA A 99 -3.38 -13.64 -4.66
N THR A 100 -4.05 -12.73 -5.39
CA THR A 100 -5.06 -13.07 -6.40
C THR A 100 -4.96 -12.13 -7.60
N TYR A 101 -5.19 -12.63 -8.81
CA TYR A 101 -5.35 -11.75 -9.97
C TYR A 101 -6.66 -10.95 -9.87
N LEU A 102 -6.56 -9.65 -10.13
CA LEU A 102 -7.69 -8.73 -10.13
C LEU A 102 -8.28 -8.63 -11.54
N GLY A 103 -9.60 -8.62 -11.64
CA GLY A 103 -10.34 -8.36 -12.88
C GLY A 103 -11.83 -8.20 -12.62
N PRO A 104 -12.56 -7.47 -13.49
CA PRO A 104 -14.01 -7.30 -13.35
C PRO A 104 -14.75 -8.64 -13.32
N SER A 105 -15.67 -8.76 -12.38
CA SER A 105 -16.51 -9.94 -12.17
C SER A 105 -17.83 -9.55 -11.53
N GLY A 106 -18.88 -10.34 -11.73
CA GLY A 106 -20.19 -10.09 -11.11
C GLY A 106 -20.82 -8.78 -11.59
N ASP A 107 -21.12 -7.87 -10.66
CA ASP A 107 -21.72 -6.55 -10.93
C ASP A 107 -20.73 -5.58 -11.60
N ALA A 108 -20.62 -5.71 -12.92
CA ALA A 108 -19.73 -4.92 -13.76
C ALA A 108 -20.49 -4.19 -14.86
N THR A 109 -20.18 -2.91 -15.09
CA THR A 109 -20.81 -2.06 -16.14
C THR A 109 -19.76 -1.54 -17.12
N THR A 110 -20.02 -1.61 -18.42
CA THR A 110 -19.17 -1.01 -19.47
C THR A 110 -19.62 0.41 -19.80
N LEU A 111 -18.67 1.34 -19.94
CA LEU A 111 -18.87 2.72 -20.35
C LEU A 111 -18.12 2.98 -21.66
N PRO A 112 -18.68 3.79 -22.59
CA PRO A 112 -19.87 4.65 -22.41
C PRO A 112 -21.23 3.97 -22.66
N SER A 113 -21.27 2.67 -23.02
CA SER A 113 -22.51 1.98 -23.40
C SER A 113 -23.54 1.82 -22.26
N GLY A 114 -23.09 1.85 -20.99
CA GLY A 114 -23.92 1.63 -19.82
C GLY A 114 -24.41 0.19 -19.65
N GLN A 115 -23.85 -0.76 -20.40
CA GLN A 115 -24.35 -2.14 -20.42
C GLN A 115 -23.71 -3.00 -19.33
N ALA A 116 -24.50 -3.91 -18.75
CA ALA A 116 -23.98 -4.93 -17.84
C ALA A 116 -22.99 -5.85 -18.57
N MET A 117 -21.82 -6.05 -17.97
CA MET A 117 -20.75 -6.84 -18.52
C MET A 117 -20.95 -8.32 -18.17
N LYS A 118 -21.15 -9.16 -19.20
CA LYS A 118 -21.27 -10.62 -19.01
C LYS A 118 -19.92 -11.29 -18.72
N LYS A 119 -18.86 -10.85 -19.40
CA LYS A 119 -17.51 -11.38 -19.26
C LYS A 119 -16.50 -10.33 -19.68
N TRP A 120 -15.57 -10.01 -18.79
CA TRP A 120 -14.44 -9.18 -19.15
C TRP A 120 -13.44 -9.98 -20.00
N ARG A 121 -12.97 -9.37 -21.08
CA ARG A 121 -11.89 -9.92 -21.90
C ARG A 121 -10.70 -8.97 -21.77
N ARG A 122 -9.55 -9.53 -21.43
CA ARG A 122 -8.32 -8.75 -21.36
C ARG A 122 -7.97 -8.17 -22.74
N PRO A 123 -7.41 -6.95 -22.79
CA PRO A 123 -6.78 -6.40 -23.98
C PRO A 123 -5.79 -7.39 -24.60
N ALA A 124 -5.76 -7.45 -25.92
CA ALA A 124 -4.95 -8.42 -26.68
C ALA A 124 -4.36 -7.83 -27.97
N GLY A 125 -4.56 -6.52 -28.22
CA GLY A 125 -4.09 -5.84 -29.42
C GLY A 125 -2.59 -5.51 -29.43
N GLN A 126 -1.86 -5.82 -28.34
CA GLN A 126 -0.46 -5.42 -28.17
C GLN A 126 0.49 -6.62 -28.23
N THR A 127 1.63 -6.45 -28.90
CA THR A 127 2.67 -7.49 -29.01
C THR A 127 3.30 -7.87 -27.66
N MET A 128 3.48 -6.88 -26.78
CA MET A 128 4.10 -7.03 -25.45
C MET A 128 3.08 -6.96 -24.31
N GLY A 129 1.78 -6.91 -24.60
CA GLY A 129 0.76 -6.71 -23.59
C GLY A 129 0.80 -5.32 -22.93
N PHE A 130 -0.18 -5.04 -22.08
CA PHE A 130 -0.30 -3.73 -21.44
C PHE A 130 0.49 -3.62 -20.13
N GLN A 131 0.92 -2.40 -19.82
CA GLN A 131 1.57 -2.02 -18.57
C GLN A 131 0.55 -1.29 -17.69
N PRO A 132 0.04 -1.91 -16.61
CA PRO A 132 -1.00 -1.29 -15.79
C PRO A 132 -0.43 -0.12 -14.98
N ALA A 133 -1.03 1.05 -15.13
CA ALA A 133 -0.94 2.14 -14.17
C ALA A 133 -2.06 1.94 -13.14
N VAL A 134 -1.71 1.87 -11.85
CA VAL A 134 -2.65 1.57 -10.76
C VAL A 134 -2.67 2.74 -9.79
N ASP A 135 -3.85 3.07 -9.29
CA ASP A 135 -4.01 3.96 -8.15
C ASP A 135 -5.16 3.47 -7.26
N SER A 136 -5.07 3.73 -5.97
CA SER A 136 -6.09 3.30 -5.02
C SER A 136 -6.15 4.20 -3.80
N TYR A 137 -7.33 4.25 -3.19
CA TYR A 137 -7.53 4.91 -1.91
C TYR A 137 -8.63 4.21 -1.11
N GLU A 138 -8.61 4.42 0.19
CA GLU A 138 -9.71 4.04 1.07
C GLU A 138 -9.99 5.14 2.09
N HIS A 139 -11.22 5.19 2.57
CA HIS A 139 -11.64 6.05 3.68
C HIS A 139 -12.73 5.38 4.53
N PHE A 140 -12.91 5.91 5.74
CA PHE A 140 -13.94 5.47 6.67
C PHE A 140 -15.29 6.09 6.28
N VAL A 141 -16.34 5.28 6.23
CA VAL A 141 -17.69 5.73 5.82
C VAL A 141 -18.74 5.64 6.93
N GLY A 142 -18.40 5.03 8.06
CA GLY A 142 -19.34 4.78 9.15
C GLY A 142 -18.73 4.94 10.54
N SER A 143 -19.43 4.40 11.52
CA SER A 143 -19.11 4.53 12.96
C SER A 143 -18.41 3.29 13.52
N ARG A 144 -17.94 2.40 12.65
CA ARG A 144 -17.15 1.23 13.03
C ARG A 144 -15.86 1.24 12.24
N TRP A 145 -14.81 0.65 12.81
CA TRP A 145 -13.51 0.51 12.14
C TRP A 145 -13.57 -0.28 10.80
N ILE A 146 -14.54 -1.18 10.70
CA ILE A 146 -14.81 -2.00 9.50
C ILE A 146 -15.63 -1.26 8.44
N ASP A 147 -16.23 -0.12 8.79
CA ASP A 147 -17.07 0.65 7.86
C ASP A 147 -16.18 1.44 6.93
N ARG A 148 -15.90 0.86 5.75
CA ARG A 148 -14.88 1.37 4.82
C ARG A 148 -15.38 1.35 3.39
N ARG A 149 -14.90 2.33 2.65
CA ARG A 149 -14.97 2.35 1.21
C ARG A 149 -13.57 2.30 0.62
N GLN A 150 -13.36 1.40 -0.32
CA GLN A 150 -12.10 1.22 -1.03
C GLN A 150 -12.36 1.37 -2.53
N VAL A 151 -11.52 2.18 -3.18
CA VAL A 151 -11.53 2.38 -4.62
C VAL A 151 -10.19 1.97 -5.19
N VAL A 152 -10.21 1.20 -6.27
CA VAL A 152 -9.03 0.83 -7.04
C VAL A 152 -9.31 1.12 -8.50
N ALA A 153 -8.45 1.89 -9.14
CA ALA A 153 -8.52 2.15 -10.56
C ALA A 153 -7.21 1.72 -11.22
N TRP A 154 -7.29 1.11 -12.40
CA TRP A 154 -6.11 0.78 -13.17
C TRP A 154 -6.34 0.80 -14.67
N SER A 155 -5.25 0.93 -15.43
CA SER A 155 -5.29 0.79 -16.88
C SER A 155 -5.12 -0.66 -17.36
N ALA A 156 -5.90 -1.01 -18.36
CA ALA A 156 -5.79 -2.23 -19.15
C ALA A 156 -5.66 -1.83 -20.63
N GLY A 157 -4.44 -1.50 -21.07
CA GLY A 157 -4.20 -0.91 -22.38
C GLY A 157 -4.91 0.44 -22.49
N ALA A 158 -5.81 0.59 -23.47
CA ALA A 158 -6.64 1.78 -23.64
C ALA A 158 -7.94 1.80 -22.81
N GLU A 159 -8.20 0.77 -21.99
CA GLU A 159 -9.37 0.68 -21.11
C GLU A 159 -9.02 1.07 -19.67
N LEU A 160 -9.80 1.94 -19.06
CA LEU A 160 -9.77 2.21 -17.62
C LEU A 160 -10.69 1.22 -16.90
N VAL A 161 -10.22 0.61 -15.83
CA VAL A 161 -11.02 -0.28 -14.98
C VAL A 161 -11.07 0.26 -13.56
N VAL A 162 -12.26 0.26 -12.97
CA VAL A 162 -12.52 0.79 -11.63
C VAL A 162 -13.27 -0.26 -10.81
N ARG A 163 -12.80 -0.49 -9.58
CA ARG A 163 -13.48 -1.28 -8.56
C ARG A 163 -13.81 -0.39 -7.38
N VAL A 164 -15.06 -0.44 -6.93
CA VAL A 164 -15.47 0.12 -5.64
C VAL A 164 -15.93 -1.01 -4.74
N LYS A 165 -15.41 -1.01 -3.51
CA LYS A 165 -15.87 -1.86 -2.41
C LYS A 165 -16.42 -0.96 -1.31
N VAL A 166 -17.61 -1.28 -0.81
CA VAL A 166 -18.20 -0.60 0.36
C VAL A 166 -18.62 -1.65 1.37
N ARG A 167 -18.28 -1.39 2.63
CA ARG A 167 -18.80 -2.13 3.77
C ARG A 167 -19.30 -1.12 4.79
N ASP A 168 -20.57 -1.22 5.14
CA ASP A 168 -21.20 -0.50 6.24
C ASP A 168 -22.42 -1.29 6.75
N ALA A 169 -23.17 -0.72 7.70
CA ALA A 169 -24.38 -1.34 8.22
C ALA A 169 -25.45 -1.57 7.14
N SER A 170 -25.53 -0.68 6.12
CA SER A 170 -26.51 -0.78 5.05
C SER A 170 -26.21 -1.92 4.09
N THR A 171 -24.93 -2.11 3.72
CA THR A 171 -24.50 -3.21 2.86
C THR A 171 -24.60 -4.56 3.56
N GLU A 172 -24.36 -4.60 4.87
CA GLU A 172 -24.54 -5.81 5.68
C GLU A 172 -26.03 -6.24 5.73
N GLU A 173 -26.95 -5.30 5.86
CA GLU A 173 -28.39 -5.59 5.84
C GLU A 173 -28.88 -5.98 4.43
N ALA A 174 -28.40 -5.29 3.39
CA ALA A 174 -28.65 -5.66 2.00
C ALA A 174 -28.13 -7.07 1.71
N TYR A 175 -26.97 -7.45 2.26
CA TYR A 175 -26.43 -8.79 2.13
C TYR A 175 -27.33 -9.84 2.82
N ARG A 176 -27.87 -9.57 4.01
CA ARG A 176 -28.75 -10.55 4.71
C ARG A 176 -29.99 -10.87 3.90
N THR A 177 -30.62 -9.83 3.34
CA THR A 177 -31.88 -9.89 2.59
C THR A 177 -31.71 -10.27 1.10
N ALA A 178 -30.49 -10.19 0.56
CA ALA A 178 -30.19 -10.51 -0.84
C ALA A 178 -30.47 -11.97 -1.21
N SER A 179 -30.90 -12.17 -2.47
CA SER A 179 -31.05 -13.48 -3.09
C SER A 179 -29.70 -14.23 -3.15
N PRO A 180 -29.68 -15.57 -3.22
CA PRO A 180 -28.43 -16.32 -3.37
C PRO A 180 -27.60 -15.91 -4.59
N GLN A 181 -28.27 -15.50 -5.68
CA GLN A 181 -27.62 -15.01 -6.88
C GLN A 181 -26.96 -13.65 -6.66
N ASP A 182 -27.69 -12.70 -6.06
CA ASP A 182 -27.12 -11.39 -5.71
C ASP A 182 -25.98 -11.53 -4.69
N LYS A 183 -26.07 -12.43 -3.72
CA LYS A 183 -24.95 -12.68 -2.79
C LYS A 183 -23.67 -13.07 -3.53
N LYS A 184 -23.78 -13.89 -4.57
CA LYS A 184 -22.64 -14.37 -5.36
C LYS A 184 -22.10 -13.34 -6.35
N GLU A 185 -22.97 -12.56 -7.00
CA GLU A 185 -22.58 -11.65 -8.08
C GLU A 185 -22.09 -10.29 -7.57
N LYS A 186 -22.46 -9.94 -6.34
CA LYS A 186 -22.69 -8.54 -5.99
C LYS A 186 -22.11 -8.23 -4.59
N PHE A 187 -21.75 -9.26 -3.82
CA PHE A 187 -21.16 -9.16 -2.49
C PHE A 187 -19.97 -10.11 -2.32
N GLU A 188 -19.09 -9.78 -1.40
CA GLU A 188 -18.17 -10.73 -0.77
C GLU A 188 -18.85 -11.37 0.45
N ASN A 189 -18.35 -12.52 0.89
CA ASN A 189 -18.96 -13.31 1.97
C ASN A 189 -19.06 -12.61 3.33
N ASN A 190 -18.30 -11.54 3.53
CA ASN A 190 -18.34 -10.70 4.73
C ASN A 190 -19.39 -9.58 4.66
N GLY A 191 -20.23 -9.55 3.62
CA GLY A 191 -21.24 -8.50 3.41
C GLY A 191 -20.70 -7.26 2.70
N THR A 192 -19.44 -7.27 2.25
CA THR A 192 -18.87 -6.16 1.47
C THR A 192 -19.52 -6.12 0.10
N ARG A 193 -20.10 -4.99 -0.26
CA ARG A 193 -20.63 -4.71 -1.59
C ARG A 193 -19.49 -4.46 -2.57
N VAL A 194 -19.51 -5.08 -3.74
CA VAL A 194 -18.49 -4.87 -4.79
C VAL A 194 -19.17 -4.48 -6.09
N ARG A 195 -18.64 -3.45 -6.75
CA ARG A 195 -19.09 -3.01 -8.07
C ARG A 195 -17.91 -2.62 -8.95
N TRP A 196 -18.03 -2.89 -10.25
CA TRP A 196 -17.00 -2.59 -11.23
C TRP A 196 -17.53 -1.73 -12.36
N TRP A 197 -16.65 -0.90 -12.89
CA TRP A 197 -16.86 -0.15 -14.12
C TRP A 197 -15.66 -0.32 -15.03
N THR A 198 -15.89 -0.38 -16.33
CA THR A 198 -14.84 -0.17 -17.31
C THR A 198 -15.20 0.98 -18.21
N TYR A 199 -14.20 1.72 -18.66
CA TYR A 199 -14.35 2.82 -19.60
C TYR A 199 -13.31 2.71 -20.69
N LYS A 200 -13.76 2.57 -21.93
CA LYS A 200 -12.91 2.58 -23.12
C LYS A 200 -13.48 3.58 -24.13
N PRO A 201 -12.74 4.63 -24.52
CA PRO A 201 -13.19 5.53 -25.58
C PRO A 201 -13.46 4.76 -26.88
N LEU A 202 -14.55 5.07 -27.58
CA LEU A 202 -15.01 4.28 -28.75
C LEU A 202 -14.00 4.22 -29.90
N SER A 203 -13.20 5.28 -30.07
CA SER A 203 -12.17 5.38 -31.10
C SER A 203 -10.79 4.89 -30.66
N SER A 204 -10.65 4.42 -29.41
CA SER A 204 -9.34 4.06 -28.86
C SER A 204 -8.81 2.75 -29.44
N VAL A 205 -7.52 2.74 -29.74
CA VAL A 205 -6.80 1.59 -30.28
C VAL A 205 -5.70 1.18 -29.30
N GLU A 206 -5.71 -0.10 -28.91
CA GLU A 206 -4.68 -0.67 -28.04
C GLU A 206 -3.30 -0.58 -28.70
N GLY A 207 -2.27 -0.24 -27.91
CA GLY A 207 -0.91 0.00 -28.38
C GLY A 207 -0.66 1.44 -28.87
N ARG A 208 -1.71 2.19 -29.22
CA ARG A 208 -1.61 3.61 -29.61
C ARG A 208 -2.12 4.52 -28.50
N ASP A 209 -3.34 4.25 -28.02
CA ASP A 209 -4.06 5.07 -27.04
C ASP A 209 -3.97 4.46 -25.64
N ASP A 210 -2.91 3.70 -25.37
CA ASP A 210 -2.73 3.06 -24.07
C ASP A 210 -2.62 4.09 -22.96
N ILE A 211 -3.33 3.82 -21.87
CA ILE A 211 -3.31 4.64 -20.67
C ILE A 211 -2.01 4.37 -19.93
N THR A 212 -1.17 5.39 -19.84
CA THR A 212 0.16 5.37 -19.22
C THR A 212 0.17 5.83 -17.77
N SER A 213 -0.85 6.58 -17.35
CA SER A 213 -0.97 7.06 -15.98
C SER A 213 -2.42 7.13 -15.52
N VAL A 214 -2.65 6.82 -14.25
CA VAL A 214 -3.96 6.84 -13.59
C VAL A 214 -3.79 7.49 -12.21
N ARG A 215 -4.67 8.44 -11.88
CA ARG A 215 -4.70 9.16 -10.60
C ARG A 215 -6.14 9.39 -10.15
N ILE A 216 -6.48 8.96 -8.95
CA ILE A 216 -7.82 9.15 -8.37
C ILE A 216 -7.83 10.44 -7.54
N LEU A 217 -8.81 11.30 -7.81
CA LEU A 217 -9.06 12.50 -7.00
C LEU A 217 -9.79 12.10 -5.73
N LYS A 218 -9.01 12.03 -4.63
CA LYS A 218 -9.53 11.76 -3.29
C LYS A 218 -10.53 12.85 -2.90
N PRO A 219 -11.74 12.51 -2.44
CA PRO A 219 -12.73 13.50 -2.04
C PRO A 219 -12.23 14.34 -0.85
N ALA A 220 -12.35 15.67 -0.96
CA ALA A 220 -12.02 16.59 0.13
C ALA A 220 -12.97 16.41 1.33
N ASP A 221 -14.26 16.21 1.04
CA ASP A 221 -15.25 15.77 2.02
C ASP A 221 -15.50 14.27 1.87
N GLN A 222 -14.83 13.47 2.69
CA GLN A 222 -14.96 12.01 2.70
C GLN A 222 -16.41 11.57 2.95
N GLN A 223 -17.22 12.37 3.65
CA GLN A 223 -18.61 12.04 3.96
C GLN A 223 -19.54 12.11 2.73
N SER A 224 -19.19 12.96 1.75
CA SER A 224 -19.99 13.14 0.53
C SER A 224 -19.98 11.92 -0.42
N ARG A 225 -19.02 10.98 -0.26
CA ARG A 225 -18.82 9.81 -1.14
C ARG A 225 -18.81 8.49 -0.37
N ASN A 226 -19.87 8.22 0.38
CA ASN A 226 -19.98 6.99 1.17
C ASN A 226 -20.69 5.85 0.43
N SER A 227 -21.52 6.16 -0.56
CA SER A 227 -22.30 5.15 -1.29
C SER A 227 -21.45 4.36 -2.27
N ILE A 228 -21.90 3.13 -2.57
CA ILE A 228 -21.35 2.31 -3.65
C ILE A 228 -21.50 2.98 -5.02
N ASP A 229 -22.57 3.79 -5.19
CA ASP A 229 -22.89 4.46 -6.45
C ASP A 229 -22.36 5.90 -6.53
N SER A 230 -21.65 6.35 -5.50
CA SER A 230 -20.98 7.65 -5.53
C SER A 230 -19.94 7.70 -6.65
N SER A 231 -19.93 8.79 -7.40
CA SER A 231 -19.05 8.99 -8.53
C SER A 231 -17.60 9.22 -8.12
N GLU A 232 -16.69 8.56 -8.84
CA GLU A 232 -15.24 8.70 -8.70
C GLU A 232 -14.68 9.56 -9.81
N ARG A 233 -13.84 10.51 -9.40
CA ARG A 233 -13.14 11.40 -10.31
C ARG A 233 -11.74 10.88 -10.53
N ILE A 234 -11.42 10.52 -11.77
CA ILE A 234 -10.17 9.83 -12.13
C ILE A 234 -9.51 10.59 -13.28
N ILE A 235 -8.26 11.00 -13.08
CA ILE A 235 -7.43 11.56 -14.13
C ILE A 235 -6.61 10.44 -14.75
N PHE A 236 -6.61 10.33 -16.07
CA PHE A 236 -5.70 9.44 -16.76
C PHE A 236 -5.05 10.12 -17.96
N GLY A 237 -3.84 9.67 -18.29
CA GLY A 237 -3.06 10.12 -19.44
C GLY A 237 -2.80 8.98 -20.41
N THR A 238 -2.76 9.26 -21.71
CA THR A 238 -2.50 8.27 -22.76
C THR A 238 -1.17 8.50 -23.48
N ALA A 239 -0.66 7.43 -24.09
CA ALA A 239 0.54 7.49 -24.93
C ALA A 239 0.38 8.38 -26.16
N ASN A 240 -0.85 8.56 -26.66
CA ASN A 240 -1.18 9.46 -27.78
C ASN A 240 -1.33 10.93 -27.33
N GLY A 241 -1.20 11.21 -26.04
CA GLY A 241 -1.16 12.57 -25.49
C GLY A 241 -2.48 13.09 -24.94
N ASP A 242 -3.53 12.28 -24.83
CA ASP A 242 -4.75 12.71 -24.15
C ASP A 242 -4.51 12.72 -22.64
N LEU A 243 -4.90 13.81 -21.98
CA LEU A 243 -4.95 13.91 -20.52
C LEU A 243 -6.35 14.37 -20.11
N GLN A 244 -7.09 13.52 -19.41
CA GLN A 244 -8.52 13.72 -19.18
C GLN A 244 -8.90 13.41 -17.74
N LEU A 245 -9.86 14.17 -17.20
CA LEU A 245 -10.59 13.85 -15.98
C LEU A 245 -11.91 13.20 -16.37
N VAL A 246 -12.14 11.98 -15.87
CA VAL A 246 -13.41 11.26 -16.01
C VAL A 246 -14.13 11.09 -14.70
N GLU A 247 -15.45 10.93 -14.77
CA GLU A 247 -16.33 10.64 -13.66
C GLU A 247 -17.02 9.28 -13.84
N VAL A 248 -16.86 8.38 -12.85
CA VAL A 248 -17.30 6.98 -12.93
C VAL A 248 -17.97 6.53 -11.62
N PRO A 249 -19.26 6.13 -11.61
CA PRO A 249 -20.21 6.27 -12.72
C PRO A 249 -20.49 7.74 -13.07
N PRO A 250 -20.90 8.05 -14.31
CA PRO A 250 -21.32 9.39 -14.67
C PRO A 250 -22.57 9.82 -13.89
N THR A 251 -22.65 11.09 -13.51
CA THR A 251 -23.89 11.70 -12.99
C THR A 251 -24.97 11.70 -14.07
N SER A 252 -26.25 11.62 -13.69
CA SER A 252 -27.41 11.43 -14.58
C SER A 252 -27.44 12.30 -15.85
N ASP A 253 -26.92 13.54 -15.78
CA ASP A 253 -26.92 14.51 -16.89
C ASP A 253 -25.52 14.76 -17.48
N GLY A 254 -24.50 14.02 -17.04
CA GLY A 254 -23.10 14.25 -17.39
C GLY A 254 -22.52 13.14 -18.27
N GLY A 255 -21.70 13.53 -19.25
CA GLY A 255 -20.81 12.59 -19.93
C GLY A 255 -19.76 12.02 -18.96
N VAL A 256 -19.14 10.89 -19.34
CA VAL A 256 -18.04 10.29 -18.56
C VAL A 256 -16.84 11.24 -18.47
N ILE A 257 -16.57 12.02 -19.52
CA ILE A 257 -15.47 12.98 -19.54
C ILE A 257 -15.95 14.32 -18.98
N LYS A 258 -15.21 14.85 -18.00
CA LYS A 258 -15.47 16.14 -17.36
C LYS A 258 -14.52 17.24 -17.81
N THR A 259 -13.23 16.93 -17.87
CA THR A 259 -12.19 17.93 -18.16
C THR A 259 -11.14 17.38 -19.11
N TYR A 260 -10.71 18.20 -20.06
CA TYR A 260 -9.56 17.97 -20.92
C TYR A 260 -8.41 18.88 -20.50
N TYR A 261 -7.24 18.32 -20.26
CA TYR A 261 -6.02 19.08 -20.02
C TYR A 261 -5.25 19.25 -21.33
N VAL A 262 -4.84 20.48 -21.63
CA VAL A 262 -4.15 20.79 -22.89
C VAL A 262 -2.71 20.29 -22.83
N THR A 263 -2.38 19.26 -23.60
CA THR A 263 -1.04 18.66 -23.74
C THR A 263 -0.35 18.99 -25.05
N ASN A 264 -1.03 19.69 -25.96
CA ASN A 264 -0.60 19.93 -27.34
C ASN A 264 -0.27 18.66 -28.15
N GLY A 265 -0.91 17.54 -27.80
CA GLY A 265 -0.67 16.24 -28.45
C GLY A 265 0.64 15.57 -28.03
N LEU A 266 1.32 16.08 -27.01
CA LEU A 266 2.50 15.44 -26.44
C LEU A 266 2.08 14.23 -25.60
N SER A 267 2.73 13.09 -25.85
CA SER A 267 2.52 11.84 -25.11
C SER A 267 2.59 12.05 -23.61
N VAL A 268 1.59 11.58 -22.85
CA VAL A 268 1.66 11.62 -21.38
C VAL A 268 2.43 10.38 -20.92
N ARG A 269 3.51 10.57 -20.16
CA ARG A 269 4.32 9.44 -19.63
C ARG A 269 3.95 9.08 -18.20
N SER A 270 3.79 10.10 -17.36
CA SER A 270 3.46 9.93 -15.95
C SER A 270 2.83 11.20 -15.40
N THR A 271 2.07 11.04 -14.32
CA THR A 271 1.41 12.16 -13.64
C THR A 271 1.56 12.02 -12.13
N SER A 272 1.52 13.14 -11.42
CA SER A 272 1.46 13.18 -9.95
C SER A 272 0.51 14.27 -9.51
N LEU A 273 -0.23 14.01 -8.44
CA LEU A 273 -1.07 15.01 -7.78
C LEU A 273 -0.33 15.60 -6.58
N SER A 274 -0.49 16.89 -6.35
CA SER A 274 -0.08 17.50 -5.08
C SER A 274 -1.02 16.99 -3.99
N THR A 275 -0.47 16.40 -2.94
CA THR A 275 -1.24 15.95 -1.77
C THR A 275 -0.60 16.55 -0.53
N ASP A 276 -1.20 17.59 0.03
CA ASP A 276 -0.91 17.98 1.41
C ASP A 276 -1.83 17.18 2.33
N ILE A 277 -1.23 16.35 3.19
CA ILE A 277 -1.94 15.51 4.17
C ILE A 277 -2.63 16.39 5.25
N GLY A 278 -2.32 17.68 5.30
CA GLY A 278 -2.88 18.65 6.26
C GLY A 278 -3.63 19.80 5.61
N SER A 279 -4.48 19.55 4.59
CA SER A 279 -5.22 20.61 3.90
C SER A 279 -6.04 21.46 4.88
N THR A 280 -5.58 22.68 5.14
CA THR A 280 -6.50 23.82 5.22
C THR A 280 -7.29 23.86 3.91
N GLN A 281 -8.61 24.03 3.99
CA GLN A 281 -9.56 23.91 2.87
C GLN A 281 -9.29 24.81 1.64
N ASP A 282 -8.33 25.74 1.71
CA ASP A 282 -8.06 26.77 0.68
C ASP A 282 -6.89 26.48 -0.27
N GLN A 283 -6.17 25.37 -0.14
CA GLN A 283 -5.07 25.09 -1.08
C GLN A 283 -5.54 24.45 -2.39
N THR A 284 -5.22 25.11 -3.49
CA THR A 284 -5.44 24.62 -4.85
C THR A 284 -4.66 23.32 -5.09
N GLN A 285 -5.34 22.28 -5.55
CA GLN A 285 -4.70 21.02 -5.94
C GLN A 285 -4.07 21.16 -7.33
N HIS A 286 -2.80 20.79 -7.45
CA HIS A 286 -2.05 20.80 -8.69
C HIS A 286 -1.82 19.38 -9.22
N LEU A 287 -1.77 19.27 -10.55
CA LEU A 287 -1.41 18.07 -11.29
C LEU A 287 -0.14 18.37 -12.08
N ALA A 288 0.92 17.61 -11.85
CA ALA A 288 2.13 17.64 -12.67
C ALA A 288 2.07 16.48 -13.67
N ALA A 289 2.30 16.77 -14.95
CA ALA A 289 2.37 15.79 -16.01
C ALA A 289 3.74 15.82 -16.68
N ASN A 290 4.35 14.65 -16.83
CA ASN A 290 5.50 14.45 -17.70
C ASN A 290 5.00 14.24 -19.14
N LEU A 291 5.33 15.17 -20.02
CA LEU A 291 4.94 15.19 -21.41
C LEU A 291 6.15 14.91 -22.30
N SER A 292 5.98 14.00 -23.27
CA SER A 292 7.04 13.50 -24.14
C SER A 292 8.22 12.95 -23.29
N ASP A 293 9.45 13.31 -23.61
CA ASP A 293 10.65 12.83 -22.91
C ASP A 293 11.34 13.91 -22.07
N SER A 294 10.89 15.18 -22.13
CA SER A 294 11.63 16.32 -21.55
C SER A 294 10.77 17.42 -20.92
N HIS A 295 9.46 17.44 -21.14
CA HIS A 295 8.60 18.52 -20.69
C HIS A 295 7.85 18.14 -19.42
N VAL A 296 7.76 19.08 -18.48
CA VAL A 296 6.91 18.96 -17.31
C VAL A 296 5.90 20.11 -17.34
N ALA A 297 4.61 19.76 -17.34
CA ALA A 297 3.50 20.70 -17.30
C ALA A 297 2.79 20.65 -15.95
N LEU A 298 2.48 21.80 -15.38
CA LEU A 298 1.71 21.96 -14.16
C LEU A 298 0.31 22.45 -14.50
N TYR A 299 -0.70 21.73 -14.06
CA TYR A 299 -2.11 22.08 -14.21
C TYR A 299 -2.74 22.35 -12.85
N GLN A 300 -3.74 23.22 -12.83
CA GLN A 300 -4.66 23.34 -11.72
C GLN A 300 -5.79 22.31 -11.88
N VAL A 301 -6.09 21.56 -10.82
CA VAL A 301 -7.20 20.61 -10.85
C VAL A 301 -8.48 21.34 -10.50
N ASP A 302 -9.25 21.70 -11.52
CA ASP A 302 -10.58 22.29 -11.37
C ASP A 302 -11.62 21.46 -12.14
N PRO A 303 -12.40 20.60 -11.43
CA PRO A 303 -13.43 19.78 -12.04
C PRO A 303 -14.60 20.55 -12.66
N ALA A 304 -14.74 21.86 -12.37
CA ALA A 304 -15.78 22.69 -12.97
C ALA A 304 -15.41 23.16 -14.39
N GLN A 305 -14.11 23.17 -14.71
CA GLN A 305 -13.64 23.57 -16.03
C GLN A 305 -13.61 22.38 -16.99
N PHE A 306 -14.21 22.57 -18.17
CA PHE A 306 -14.20 21.54 -19.21
C PHE A 306 -12.84 21.41 -19.92
N LYS A 307 -12.07 22.50 -19.99
CA LYS A 307 -10.75 22.53 -20.63
C LYS A 307 -9.79 23.37 -19.80
N VAL A 308 -8.66 22.79 -19.43
CA VAL A 308 -7.66 23.41 -18.55
C VAL A 308 -6.32 23.51 -19.27
N ALA A 309 -5.81 24.73 -19.37
CA ALA A 309 -4.46 25.00 -19.87
C ALA A 309 -3.41 24.80 -18.76
N PRO A 310 -2.16 24.48 -19.10
CA PRO A 310 -1.09 24.43 -18.11
C PRO A 310 -0.86 25.82 -17.50
N VAL A 311 -0.70 25.86 -16.18
CA VAL A 311 -0.30 27.06 -15.41
C VAL A 311 1.15 27.41 -15.73
N SER A 312 1.99 26.39 -15.87
CA SER A 312 3.43 26.54 -16.13
C SER A 312 3.96 25.28 -16.79
N GLU A 313 4.93 25.46 -17.67
CA GLU A 313 5.65 24.37 -18.33
C GLU A 313 7.16 24.64 -18.26
N ILE A 314 7.94 23.59 -18.04
CA ILE A 314 9.40 23.67 -18.08
C ILE A 314 9.96 22.56 -18.96
N ASN A 315 11.12 22.82 -19.56
CA ASN A 315 11.93 21.78 -20.17
C ASN A 315 12.99 21.32 -19.15
N ALA A 316 12.77 20.19 -18.51
CA ALA A 316 13.66 19.69 -17.45
C ALA A 316 15.00 19.17 -17.99
N ILE A 317 15.14 19.03 -19.32
CA ILE A 317 16.34 18.53 -19.99
C ILE A 317 16.87 19.62 -20.94
N LEU A 318 18.00 20.23 -20.57
CA LEU A 318 18.73 21.11 -21.48
C LEU A 318 19.10 20.35 -22.76
N GLN A 319 18.87 20.98 -23.92
CA GLN A 319 18.91 20.42 -25.29
C GLN A 319 20.23 19.71 -25.71
N SER A 320 21.24 19.62 -24.83
CA SER A 320 22.57 19.10 -25.14
C SER A 320 22.82 17.62 -24.79
N ARG A 321 21.87 16.89 -24.16
CA ARG A 321 22.08 15.49 -23.73
C ARG A 321 21.28 14.49 -24.56
N LYS A 322 21.87 14.03 -25.67
CA LYS A 322 21.30 12.94 -26.49
C LYS A 322 20.99 11.72 -25.63
N GLY A 323 19.74 11.23 -25.68
CA GLY A 323 19.30 10.00 -25.02
C GLY A 323 18.87 10.13 -23.56
N CYS A 324 18.94 11.32 -22.95
CA CYS A 324 18.39 11.55 -21.62
C CYS A 324 16.88 11.82 -21.71
N ARG A 325 16.09 11.22 -20.81
CA ARG A 325 14.65 11.49 -20.69
C ARG A 325 14.16 11.56 -19.25
N ILE A 326 12.97 12.09 -19.06
CA ILE A 326 12.22 12.03 -17.80
C ILE A 326 11.55 10.66 -17.68
N TRP A 327 11.78 9.99 -16.56
CA TRP A 327 11.18 8.71 -16.22
C TRP A 327 10.08 8.84 -15.16
N SER A 328 10.24 9.75 -14.20
CA SER A 328 9.21 10.04 -13.21
C SER A 328 9.10 11.52 -12.87
N THR A 329 7.89 11.90 -12.47
CA THR A 329 7.57 13.19 -11.90
C THR A 329 6.69 12.94 -10.68
N LYS A 330 7.11 13.41 -9.51
CA LYS A 330 6.43 13.13 -8.23
C LYS A 330 6.50 14.36 -7.33
N PHE A 331 5.36 14.78 -6.80
CA PHE A 331 5.33 15.78 -5.74
C PHE A 331 5.94 15.21 -4.46
N LEU A 332 6.85 15.95 -3.83
CA LEU A 332 7.36 15.64 -2.50
C LEU A 332 6.46 16.26 -1.42
N ASP A 333 5.97 17.47 -1.69
CA ASP A 333 4.98 18.23 -0.93
C ASP A 333 4.24 19.18 -1.92
N SER A 334 3.37 20.08 -1.45
CA SER A 334 2.69 21.06 -2.31
C SER A 334 3.61 22.08 -2.99
N LYS A 335 4.86 22.23 -2.56
CA LYS A 335 5.80 23.26 -3.01
C LYS A 335 7.03 22.71 -3.73
N ARG A 336 7.20 21.39 -3.78
CA ARG A 336 8.40 20.74 -4.31
C ARG A 336 8.05 19.58 -5.23
N LEU A 337 8.58 19.64 -6.44
CA LEU A 337 8.45 18.60 -7.46
C LEU A 337 9.79 17.90 -7.66
N ALA A 338 9.81 16.59 -7.50
CA ALA A 338 10.95 15.77 -7.87
C ALA A 338 10.77 15.18 -9.27
N VAL A 339 11.81 15.30 -10.09
CA VAL A 339 11.87 14.77 -11.45
C VAL A 339 13.04 13.79 -11.54
N GLY A 340 12.71 12.53 -11.84
CA GLY A 340 13.68 11.46 -12.09
C GLY A 340 14.01 11.41 -13.58
N LEU A 341 15.30 11.53 -13.89
CA LEU A 341 15.87 11.62 -15.22
C LEU A 341 16.83 10.46 -15.47
N GLY A 342 17.15 10.20 -16.73
CA GLY A 342 18.24 9.30 -17.05
C GLY A 342 18.40 8.95 -18.52
N PRO A 343 19.62 8.55 -18.93
CA PRO A 343 20.83 8.43 -18.11
C PRO A 343 21.44 9.79 -17.73
N SER A 344 21.89 9.97 -16.47
CA SER A 344 22.57 11.18 -15.97
C SER A 344 23.44 10.88 -14.75
N VAL A 345 24.49 11.68 -14.55
CA VAL A 345 25.32 11.67 -13.31
C VAL A 345 24.63 12.34 -12.12
N LYS A 346 23.69 13.25 -12.40
CA LYS A 346 22.77 13.87 -11.43
C LYS A 346 21.35 13.64 -11.93
N PRO A 347 20.78 12.44 -11.74
CA PRO A 347 19.51 12.05 -12.35
C PRO A 347 18.29 12.54 -11.58
N ILE A 348 18.43 13.15 -10.40
CA ILE A 348 17.28 13.64 -9.62
C ILE A 348 17.36 15.16 -9.57
N ASN A 349 16.34 15.81 -10.13
CA ASN A 349 16.18 17.26 -10.08
C ASN A 349 14.97 17.62 -9.21
N ILE A 350 15.17 18.54 -8.25
CA ILE A 350 14.11 19.04 -7.37
C ILE A 350 13.79 20.47 -7.78
N PHE A 351 12.54 20.71 -8.17
CA PHE A 351 12.04 22.01 -8.58
C PHE A 351 11.15 22.61 -7.49
N GLU A 352 11.18 23.92 -7.37
CA GLU A 352 10.29 24.70 -6.51
C GLU A 352 9.00 25.01 -7.27
N ILE A 353 7.86 24.94 -6.58
CA ILE A 353 6.55 25.33 -7.08
C ILE A 353 6.10 26.57 -6.33
N ARG A 354 5.79 27.62 -7.08
CA ARG A 354 5.25 28.89 -6.61
C ARG A 354 3.83 29.09 -7.15
N PRO A 355 3.06 30.05 -6.62
CA PRO A 355 1.76 30.39 -7.18
C PRO A 355 1.80 30.71 -8.68
N GLU A 356 2.92 31.26 -9.17
CA GLU A 356 3.13 31.58 -10.59
C GLU A 356 3.47 30.36 -11.45
N GLY A 357 3.87 29.23 -10.85
CA GLY A 357 4.27 28.03 -11.57
C GLY A 357 5.54 27.35 -11.07
N ILE A 358 6.12 26.51 -11.94
CA ILE A 358 7.37 25.81 -11.66
C ILE A 358 8.54 26.78 -11.90
N VAL A 359 9.47 26.86 -10.94
CA VAL A 359 10.74 27.57 -11.13
C VAL A 359 11.63 26.75 -12.05
N GLU A 360 12.03 27.30 -13.20
CA GLU A 360 12.75 26.58 -14.25
C GLU A 360 14.12 26.03 -13.80
N GLU A 361 14.85 26.78 -12.96
CA GLU A 361 16.09 26.29 -12.37
C GLU A 361 15.80 25.39 -11.16
N PRO A 362 16.28 24.13 -11.14
CA PRO A 362 16.03 23.23 -10.03
C PRO A 362 16.78 23.68 -8.78
N MET A 363 16.07 23.76 -7.67
CA MET A 363 16.60 24.05 -6.34
C MET A 363 17.74 23.10 -5.95
N ARG A 364 17.67 21.83 -6.37
CA ARG A 364 18.72 20.84 -6.09
C ARG A 364 18.84 19.81 -7.21
N LYS A 365 20.08 19.49 -7.60
CA LYS A 365 20.42 18.35 -8.48
C LYS A 365 21.21 17.32 -7.69
N ILE A 366 20.66 16.12 -7.53
CA ILE A 366 21.22 15.06 -6.68
C ILE A 366 21.87 13.98 -7.55
N GLY A 367 23.11 13.64 -7.21
CA GLY A 367 23.87 12.54 -7.82
C GLY A 367 23.63 11.20 -7.11
N LEU A 368 24.22 10.13 -7.66
CA LEU A 368 24.08 8.77 -7.09
C LEU A 368 25.35 8.25 -6.42
N THR A 369 26.46 8.99 -6.48
CA THR A 369 27.75 8.66 -5.85
C THR A 369 27.93 9.50 -4.59
N GLY A 370 28.45 8.91 -3.51
CA GLY A 370 28.35 9.46 -2.16
C GLY A 370 29.64 9.53 -1.34
N SER A 371 30.80 9.10 -1.87
CA SER A 371 32.08 9.19 -1.17
C SER A 371 33.14 9.88 -2.02
N ALA A 372 33.92 10.77 -1.40
CA ALA A 372 35.08 11.41 -2.02
C ALA A 372 36.21 10.41 -2.37
N ASP A 373 36.16 9.19 -1.83
CA ASP A 373 37.13 8.10 -2.03
C ASP A 373 36.76 7.12 -3.17
N GLU A 374 35.65 7.32 -3.89
CA GLU A 374 35.34 6.48 -5.05
C GLU A 374 36.25 6.83 -6.24
N LEU A 375 37.31 6.04 -6.41
CA LEU A 375 38.27 6.08 -7.54
C LEU A 375 37.65 5.73 -8.90
N GLU A 376 36.41 5.25 -8.93
CA GLU A 376 35.72 4.81 -10.14
C GLU A 376 35.00 5.98 -10.84
N PRO A 377 35.03 6.06 -12.19
CA PRO A 377 34.36 7.12 -12.93
C PRO A 377 32.85 7.11 -12.66
N VAL A 378 32.28 8.29 -12.41
CA VAL A 378 30.84 8.50 -12.13
C VAL A 378 30.00 7.95 -13.28
N LYS A 379 29.38 6.78 -13.08
CA LYS A 379 28.51 6.16 -14.09
C LYS A 379 27.16 6.89 -14.12
N ALA A 380 26.76 7.34 -15.31
CA ALA A 380 25.42 7.86 -15.54
C ALA A 380 24.40 6.73 -15.36
N SER A 381 23.33 7.00 -14.62
CA SER A 381 22.24 6.05 -14.38
C SER A 381 20.88 6.72 -14.56
N SER A 382 19.81 5.94 -14.50
CA SER A 382 18.44 6.41 -14.61
C SER A 382 17.66 6.14 -13.34
N ILE A 383 16.85 7.12 -12.93
CA ILE A 383 15.94 6.99 -11.79
C ILE A 383 14.52 6.81 -12.30
N TYR A 384 13.94 5.63 -12.04
CA TYR A 384 12.62 5.26 -12.54
C TYR A 384 11.51 5.73 -11.59
N PRO A 385 11.35 5.20 -10.36
CA PRO A 385 10.41 5.75 -9.40
C PRO A 385 11.07 6.70 -8.38
N ILE A 386 10.26 7.66 -7.92
CA ILE A 386 10.52 8.48 -6.73
C ILE A 386 9.27 8.36 -5.84
N GLU A 387 9.46 8.10 -4.54
CA GLU A 387 8.36 7.95 -3.59
C GLU A 387 8.63 8.76 -2.30
N PRO A 388 7.81 9.78 -1.99
CA PRO A 388 7.96 10.57 -0.77
C PRO A 388 7.56 9.77 0.48
N LEU A 389 8.34 9.94 1.56
CA LEU A 389 8.07 9.30 2.85
C LEU A 389 7.24 10.21 3.76
N VAL A 390 6.52 9.59 4.69
CA VAL A 390 5.81 10.30 5.76
C VAL A 390 6.79 10.65 6.89
N ASP A 391 6.73 11.89 7.38
CA ASP A 391 7.48 12.39 8.53
C ASP A 391 6.94 11.81 9.84
N SER A 392 7.65 12.04 10.96
CA SER A 392 7.34 11.54 12.32
C SER A 392 5.94 11.89 12.85
N ASN A 393 5.28 12.90 12.30
CA ASN A 393 3.95 13.35 12.70
C ASN A 393 2.84 12.83 11.75
N GLY A 394 3.22 12.02 10.76
CA GLY A 394 2.29 11.44 9.77
C GLY A 394 2.06 12.35 8.56
N GLY A 395 2.72 13.51 8.54
CA GLY A 395 2.68 14.46 7.44
C GLY A 395 3.71 14.15 6.35
N ARG A 396 3.66 14.89 5.24
CA ARG A 396 4.72 14.91 4.23
C ARG A 396 5.34 16.30 4.25
N ASN A 397 6.52 16.42 4.87
CA ASN A 397 7.28 17.68 4.86
C ASN A 397 8.17 17.85 3.61
N GLY A 398 8.07 16.91 2.66
CA GLY A 398 8.80 16.89 1.40
C GLY A 398 10.32 16.76 1.49
N ASN A 399 10.89 16.51 2.69
CA ASN A 399 12.34 16.42 2.86
C ASN A 399 12.88 14.99 2.65
N LEU A 400 12.08 13.97 2.96
CA LEU A 400 12.47 12.57 2.90
C LEU A 400 11.77 11.85 1.75
N PHE A 401 12.54 11.18 0.90
CA PHE A 401 11.99 10.38 -0.19
C PHE A 401 12.94 9.26 -0.60
N LEU A 402 12.38 8.24 -1.24
CA LEU A 402 13.11 7.12 -1.82
C LEU A 402 13.22 7.29 -3.34
N SER A 403 14.31 6.81 -3.94
CA SER A 403 14.45 6.66 -5.39
C SER A 403 14.88 5.25 -5.76
N GLY A 404 14.44 4.78 -6.93
CA GLY A 404 14.82 3.48 -7.50
C GLY A 404 15.61 3.67 -8.78
N GLY A 405 16.78 3.02 -8.87
CA GLY A 405 17.69 3.17 -10.01
C GLY A 405 17.67 2.01 -11.00
N TYR A 406 18.28 2.25 -12.17
CA TYR A 406 18.61 1.21 -13.15
C TYR A 406 19.61 0.17 -12.63
N ASP A 407 20.40 0.56 -11.64
CA ASP A 407 21.36 -0.30 -10.93
C ASP A 407 20.72 -1.27 -9.93
N GLY A 408 19.38 -1.29 -9.82
CA GLY A 408 18.66 -2.17 -8.90
C GLY A 408 18.72 -1.72 -7.44
N ILE A 409 19.22 -0.52 -7.18
CA ILE A 409 19.41 0.03 -5.85
C ILE A 409 18.29 1.01 -5.50
N VAL A 410 17.75 0.88 -4.28
CA VAL A 410 16.84 1.85 -3.66
C VAL A 410 17.64 2.76 -2.73
N ARG A 411 17.47 4.08 -2.86
CA ARG A 411 18.22 5.08 -2.08
C ARG A 411 17.28 5.95 -1.27
N LEU A 412 17.64 6.23 -0.03
CA LEU A 412 16.97 7.19 0.84
C LEU A 412 17.64 8.55 0.75
N HIS A 413 16.88 9.60 0.46
CA HIS A 413 17.34 10.96 0.33
C HIS A 413 16.77 11.83 1.44
N ASP A 414 17.61 12.72 1.99
CA ASP A 414 17.18 13.80 2.88
C ASP A 414 17.61 15.14 2.28
N LEU A 415 16.64 15.98 1.92
CA LEU A 415 16.90 17.30 1.34
C LEU A 415 17.65 18.24 2.29
N ARG A 416 17.62 17.97 3.59
CA ARG A 416 18.33 18.75 4.61
C ARG A 416 19.80 18.35 4.74
N SER A 417 20.16 17.15 4.30
CA SER A 417 21.54 16.66 4.31
C SER A 417 22.26 17.11 3.04
N PRO A 418 23.54 17.53 3.13
CA PRO A 418 24.36 17.79 1.94
C PRO A 418 24.68 16.49 1.17
N SER A 419 24.61 15.33 1.84
CA SER A 419 24.84 14.02 1.22
C SER A 419 23.82 13.76 0.10
N PRO A 420 24.23 13.12 -1.01
CA PRO A 420 23.31 12.74 -2.07
C PRO A 420 22.28 11.70 -1.60
N PHE A 421 22.62 10.82 -0.67
CA PHE A 421 21.71 9.87 -0.03
C PHE A 421 22.18 9.55 1.41
N THR A 422 21.26 9.11 2.25
CA THR A 422 21.50 8.79 3.67
C THR A 422 21.57 7.28 3.91
N ALA A 423 20.84 6.49 3.11
CA ALA A 423 20.84 5.03 3.21
C ALA A 423 20.62 4.38 1.84
N VAL A 424 21.02 3.12 1.73
CA VAL A 424 20.94 2.30 0.52
C VAL A 424 20.33 0.94 0.87
N TYR A 425 19.36 0.51 0.07
CA TYR A 425 18.73 -0.81 0.17
C TYR A 425 18.90 -1.49 -1.18
N HIS A 426 19.50 -2.67 -1.18
CA HIS A 426 19.75 -3.43 -2.40
C HIS A 426 19.73 -4.91 -2.08
N ASP A 427 19.45 -5.69 -3.11
CA ASP A 427 19.45 -7.14 -3.05
C ASP A 427 20.76 -7.66 -3.64
N PRO A 428 21.61 -8.35 -2.87
CA PRO A 428 22.90 -8.83 -3.34
C PRO A 428 22.79 -9.95 -4.41
N THR A 429 21.59 -10.48 -4.65
CA THR A 429 21.36 -11.56 -5.63
C THR A 429 20.75 -11.11 -6.94
N ASP A 430 20.18 -9.90 -6.99
CA ASP A 430 19.47 -9.40 -8.15
C ASP A 430 19.75 -7.91 -8.37
N ASP A 431 20.33 -7.62 -9.52
CA ASP A 431 20.68 -6.28 -10.01
C ASP A 431 19.59 -5.69 -10.94
N ALA A 432 18.39 -6.27 -10.97
CA ALA A 432 17.33 -5.77 -11.84
C ALA A 432 16.90 -4.36 -11.42
N ALA A 433 16.81 -3.47 -12.41
CA ALA A 433 16.34 -2.09 -12.23
C ALA A 433 15.02 -2.03 -11.44
N ILE A 434 14.87 -1.01 -10.60
CA ILE A 434 13.65 -0.79 -9.79
C ILE A 434 12.68 0.06 -10.60
N TYR A 435 11.51 -0.45 -10.96
CA TYR A 435 10.50 0.27 -11.76
C TYR A 435 9.40 0.92 -10.93
N SER A 436 9.11 0.39 -9.75
CA SER A 436 8.08 0.94 -8.87
C SER A 436 8.51 0.88 -7.41
N LEU A 437 8.02 1.84 -6.62
CA LEU A 437 8.24 1.94 -5.17
C LEU A 437 6.91 2.22 -4.48
N LEU A 438 6.73 1.63 -3.31
CA LEU A 438 5.59 1.87 -2.44
C LEU A 438 6.08 1.90 -1.00
N SER A 439 6.05 3.10 -0.39
CA SER A 439 6.31 3.25 1.04
C SER A 439 5.11 2.75 1.84
N ARG A 440 5.38 1.97 2.88
CA ARG A 440 4.40 1.50 3.85
C ARG A 440 4.75 2.09 5.19
N GLY A 441 4.04 3.17 5.55
CA GLY A 441 4.36 3.92 6.75
C GLY A 441 5.79 4.46 6.73
N ARG A 442 6.51 4.28 7.84
CA ARG A 442 7.92 4.68 8.01
C ARG A 442 8.88 3.51 8.08
N ASP A 443 8.34 2.31 8.20
CA ASP A 443 9.10 1.12 8.54
C ASP A 443 9.48 0.30 7.32
N ARG A 444 8.76 0.40 6.21
CA ARG A 444 8.94 -0.52 5.10
C ARG A 444 8.80 0.16 3.74
N VAL A 445 9.50 -0.40 2.77
CA VAL A 445 9.27 -0.12 1.36
C VAL A 445 9.14 -1.42 0.58
N VAL A 446 8.21 -1.43 -0.36
CA VAL A 446 8.08 -2.47 -1.37
C VAL A 446 8.60 -1.91 -2.68
N ALA A 447 9.53 -2.62 -3.31
CA ALA A 447 10.13 -2.25 -4.59
C ALA A 447 9.78 -3.29 -5.65
N GLY A 448 9.28 -2.83 -6.80
CA GLY A 448 9.00 -3.68 -7.95
C GLY A 448 10.17 -3.68 -8.93
N ALA A 449 10.69 -4.87 -9.26
CA ALA A 449 11.83 -5.01 -10.16
C ALA A 449 11.40 -5.07 -11.64
N SER A 450 12.37 -4.78 -12.52
CA SER A 450 12.22 -4.81 -13.97
C SER A 450 12.19 -6.21 -14.57
N ARG A 451 12.58 -7.25 -13.81
CA ARG A 451 12.64 -8.64 -14.28
C ARG A 451 11.99 -9.59 -13.28
N HIS A 452 11.60 -10.76 -13.78
CA HIS A 452 11.21 -11.94 -12.99
C HIS A 452 9.95 -11.80 -12.12
N GLY A 453 9.15 -10.74 -12.33
CA GLY A 453 8.00 -10.44 -11.47
C GLY A 453 8.39 -10.32 -10.00
N LEU A 454 9.55 -9.74 -9.70
CA LEU A 454 10.11 -9.73 -8.35
C LEU A 454 9.62 -8.51 -7.56
N LEU A 455 9.06 -8.76 -6.38
CA LEU A 455 8.87 -7.75 -5.34
C LEU A 455 9.97 -7.90 -4.30
N LYS A 456 10.64 -6.79 -3.99
CA LYS A 456 11.64 -6.71 -2.92
C LYS A 456 11.05 -5.94 -1.75
N MET A 457 11.08 -6.52 -0.56
CA MET A 457 10.57 -5.91 0.67
C MET A 457 11.75 -5.55 1.55
N PHE A 458 11.94 -4.25 1.74
CA PHE A 458 13.01 -3.71 2.57
C PHE A 458 12.43 -3.12 3.86
N ASP A 459 13.08 -3.39 4.98
CA ASP A 459 12.88 -2.68 6.24
C ASP A 459 13.70 -1.39 6.23
N LEU A 460 13.02 -0.25 6.36
CA LEU A 460 13.66 1.07 6.36
C LEU A 460 14.34 1.40 7.69
N ARG A 461 14.04 0.65 8.75
CA ARG A 461 14.57 0.89 10.09
C ARG A 461 16.02 0.36 10.12
N MET A 462 16.86 0.96 10.98
CA MET A 462 18.20 0.43 11.24
C MET A 462 18.11 -1.07 11.52
N SER A 463 19.08 -1.86 11.06
CA SER A 463 19.11 -3.32 11.20
C SER A 463 18.69 -3.77 12.61
N GLY A 464 17.45 -4.27 12.74
CA GLY A 464 16.88 -4.80 13.99
C GLY A 464 15.91 -3.88 14.77
N GLY A 465 15.67 -2.63 14.36
CA GLY A 465 14.79 -1.73 15.09
C GLY A 465 13.32 -1.91 14.72
N SER A 466 12.56 -2.81 15.37
CA SER A 466 11.10 -2.82 15.19
C SER A 466 10.37 -1.82 16.09
N ILE A 467 9.60 -0.89 15.52
CA ILE A 467 8.71 0.03 16.30
C ILE A 467 7.68 -0.76 17.12
N TYR A 468 7.35 -1.97 16.67
CA TYR A 468 6.45 -2.88 17.36
C TYR A 468 6.80 -4.34 17.04
N ASP A 469 6.95 -5.16 18.07
CA ASP A 469 7.03 -6.62 17.96
C ASP A 469 5.74 -7.22 18.56
N TYR A 470 5.01 -8.00 17.76
CA TYR A 470 3.76 -8.60 18.24
C TYR A 470 4.01 -9.72 19.26
N ALA A 471 5.20 -10.33 19.25
CA ALA A 471 5.55 -11.42 20.17
C ALA A 471 5.96 -10.90 21.56
N GLY A 472 6.21 -9.60 21.71
CA GLY A 472 6.43 -8.94 23.00
C GLY A 472 7.75 -9.28 23.71
N ALA A 473 8.55 -10.19 23.17
CA ALA A 473 9.95 -10.44 23.49
C ALA A 473 10.44 -11.52 22.54
N SER A 474 11.61 -11.33 21.94
CA SER A 474 12.40 -12.49 21.57
C SER A 474 13.88 -12.15 21.49
N ASP A 475 14.63 -12.63 22.49
CA ASP A 475 16.06 -12.96 22.42
C ASP A 475 16.34 -14.08 21.37
N THR A 476 15.47 -14.29 20.40
CA THR A 476 15.78 -15.16 19.28
C THR A 476 16.60 -14.37 18.28
N ASN A 477 17.88 -14.74 18.17
CA ASN A 477 18.78 -14.48 17.05
C ASN A 477 18.24 -15.00 15.69
N ASP A 478 16.92 -15.05 15.50
CA ASP A 478 16.31 -15.73 14.38
C ASP A 478 16.15 -14.81 13.17
N SER A 479 16.72 -15.30 12.09
CA SER A 479 16.78 -14.83 10.69
C SER A 479 15.48 -14.40 10.01
N SER A 480 14.36 -14.28 10.74
CA SER A 480 13.02 -14.05 10.18
C SER A 480 12.68 -12.57 9.95
N THR A 481 13.40 -11.64 10.61
CA THR A 481 13.17 -10.19 10.58
C THR A 481 13.88 -9.43 9.45
N GLY A 482 14.58 -10.13 8.55
CA GLY A 482 15.32 -9.52 7.45
C GLY A 482 14.51 -9.25 6.17
N ASP A 483 15.15 -8.53 5.25
CA ASP A 483 14.65 -8.25 3.91
C ASP A 483 14.37 -9.55 3.14
N TRP A 484 13.35 -9.52 2.29
CA TRP A 484 12.87 -10.71 1.59
C TRP A 484 12.20 -10.34 0.28
N ASN A 485 12.19 -11.29 -0.64
CA ASN A 485 11.72 -11.07 -2.00
C ASN A 485 10.67 -12.11 -2.37
N ILE A 486 9.62 -11.71 -3.09
CA ILE A 486 8.55 -12.58 -3.61
C ILE A 486 8.63 -12.61 -5.13
N PHE A 487 8.53 -13.82 -5.70
CA PHE A 487 8.24 -14.00 -7.11
C PHE A 487 6.73 -13.99 -7.34
N ILE A 488 6.22 -13.03 -8.12
CA ILE A 488 4.84 -13.01 -8.62
C ILE A 488 4.70 -13.99 -9.80
N ASN A 489 5.14 -15.23 -9.60
CA ASN A 489 5.01 -16.32 -10.55
C ASN A 489 4.36 -17.53 -9.85
N PRO A 490 3.05 -17.74 -10.02
CA PRO A 490 2.38 -18.84 -9.34
C PRO A 490 2.88 -20.19 -9.85
N ARG A 491 3.18 -21.12 -8.94
CA ARG A 491 3.63 -22.49 -9.27
C ARG A 491 2.51 -23.41 -9.79
N ASP A 492 1.25 -23.14 -9.45
CA ASP A 492 0.08 -23.99 -9.77
C ASP A 492 -0.35 -23.97 -11.26
N ARG A 493 0.58 -23.67 -12.18
CA ARG A 493 0.37 -23.64 -13.64
C ARG A 493 -0.09 -24.98 -14.23
N TYR A 494 -0.10 -26.07 -13.45
CA TYR A 494 -0.28 -27.44 -13.95
C TYR A 494 -1.48 -28.22 -13.39
N VAL A 495 -2.12 -27.80 -12.28
CA VAL A 495 -3.05 -28.69 -11.58
C VAL A 495 -4.53 -28.48 -11.96
N ASN A 496 -4.99 -27.25 -12.21
CA ASN A 496 -6.39 -26.97 -12.58
C ASN A 496 -6.57 -26.64 -14.06
N SER A 497 -6.52 -27.69 -14.88
CA SER A 497 -6.65 -27.69 -16.33
C SER A 497 -8.10 -27.65 -16.85
N THR A 498 -8.96 -26.78 -16.31
CA THR A 498 -10.24 -26.42 -16.96
C THR A 498 -10.10 -25.28 -17.97
N TRP A 499 -8.93 -24.64 -18.03
CA TRP A 499 -8.57 -23.61 -19.01
C TRP A 499 -7.67 -24.19 -20.12
N ARG A 500 -8.16 -25.20 -20.86
CA ARG A 500 -7.45 -25.76 -22.04
C ARG A 500 -7.51 -24.77 -23.22
N GLY A 501 -6.56 -23.85 -23.26
CA GLY A 501 -6.20 -23.05 -24.43
C GLY A 501 -4.71 -22.69 -24.38
N PRO A 502 -4.06 -22.36 -25.51
CA PRO A 502 -2.62 -22.07 -25.56
C PRO A 502 -2.32 -20.72 -24.90
N ASN A 503 -2.34 -20.68 -23.56
CA ASN A 503 -2.23 -19.46 -22.77
C ASN A 503 -0.77 -19.03 -22.56
N SER A 504 -0.15 -18.54 -23.64
CA SER A 504 1.18 -17.88 -23.65
C SER A 504 1.25 -16.63 -22.74
N TRP A 505 0.12 -15.97 -22.50
CA TRP A 505 0.03 -14.67 -21.82
C TRP A 505 0.23 -14.74 -20.28
N MET A 506 -0.20 -15.82 -19.62
CA MET A 506 0.08 -16.04 -18.18
C MET A 506 1.57 -16.33 -17.92
N ARG A 507 2.30 -16.88 -18.90
CA ARG A 507 3.75 -17.05 -18.78
C ARG A 507 4.46 -15.70 -18.73
N ARG A 508 4.11 -14.77 -19.63
CA ARG A 508 4.75 -13.44 -19.73
C ARG A 508 4.48 -12.57 -18.50
N SER A 509 3.25 -12.55 -18.00
CA SER A 509 2.86 -11.77 -16.80
C SER A 509 3.70 -12.10 -15.56
N ALA A 510 4.14 -13.36 -15.46
CA ALA A 510 4.88 -13.89 -14.33
C ALA A 510 6.40 -13.98 -14.55
N GLU A 511 6.88 -13.58 -15.74
CA GLU A 511 8.31 -13.37 -16.04
C GLU A 511 8.62 -11.88 -16.29
N GLY A 512 7.58 -11.04 -16.42
CA GLY A 512 7.65 -9.61 -16.71
C GLY A 512 7.97 -8.72 -15.50
N SER A 513 7.97 -7.41 -15.72
CA SER A 513 8.29 -6.41 -14.70
C SER A 513 7.11 -6.11 -13.77
N VAL A 514 7.41 -5.55 -12.59
CA VAL A 514 6.42 -4.89 -11.74
C VAL A 514 6.44 -3.39 -12.01
N TYR A 515 5.52 -2.93 -12.86
CA TYR A 515 5.48 -1.56 -13.38
C TYR A 515 4.90 -0.54 -12.41
N ASN A 516 4.02 -0.99 -11.52
CA ASN A 516 3.30 -0.09 -10.64
C ASN A 516 2.94 -0.76 -9.31
N LEU A 517 2.91 0.02 -8.23
CA LEU A 517 2.51 -0.41 -6.91
C LEU A 517 1.57 0.64 -6.31
N SER A 518 0.47 0.19 -5.72
CA SER A 518 -0.46 1.07 -4.99
C SER A 518 -0.96 0.40 -3.72
N SER A 519 -1.24 1.20 -2.70
CA SER A 519 -1.94 0.76 -1.49
C SER A 519 -2.97 1.81 -1.07
N PRO A 520 -4.21 1.41 -0.73
CA PRO A 520 -5.29 2.36 -0.45
C PRO A 520 -5.01 3.34 0.70
N SER A 521 -4.29 2.87 1.72
CA SER A 521 -3.84 3.68 2.84
C SER A 521 -2.61 3.02 3.50
N PRO A 522 -1.81 3.75 4.30
CA PRO A 522 -0.72 3.15 5.08
C PRO A 522 -1.18 2.04 6.04
N THR A 523 -2.45 2.06 6.45
CA THR A 523 -3.05 1.07 7.34
C THR A 523 -3.79 -0.05 6.60
N SER A 524 -3.96 0.08 5.29
CA SER A 524 -4.68 -0.90 4.49
C SER A 524 -3.90 -2.21 4.48
N PRO A 525 -4.54 -3.37 4.62
CA PRO A 525 -3.88 -4.66 4.47
C PRO A 525 -3.69 -5.06 3.00
N PHE A 526 -4.08 -4.20 2.05
CA PHE A 526 -4.00 -4.47 0.62
C PHE A 526 -2.84 -3.76 -0.07
N ILE A 527 -2.17 -4.48 -0.96
CA ILE A 527 -1.23 -3.95 -1.95
C ILE A 527 -1.65 -4.42 -3.33
N PHE A 528 -1.61 -3.52 -4.31
CA PHE A 528 -1.88 -3.83 -5.71
C PHE A 528 -0.58 -3.70 -6.50
N ALA A 529 -0.20 -4.77 -7.20
CA ALA A 529 0.97 -4.80 -8.07
C ALA A 529 0.52 -4.89 -9.54
N GLY A 530 0.87 -3.88 -10.33
CA GLY A 530 0.70 -3.88 -11.78
C GLY A 530 1.84 -4.65 -12.42
N VAL A 531 1.55 -5.84 -12.93
CA VAL A 531 2.46 -6.68 -13.73
C VAL A 531 2.02 -6.65 -15.19
N GLU A 532 2.86 -7.14 -16.11
CA GLU A 532 2.47 -7.21 -17.51
C GLU A 532 1.12 -7.93 -17.66
N ASN A 533 0.15 -7.31 -18.35
CA ASN A 533 -1.21 -7.83 -18.59
C ASN A 533 -2.12 -8.10 -17.38
N ALA A 534 -1.72 -7.76 -16.16
CA ALA A 534 -2.53 -8.05 -14.98
C ALA A 534 -2.25 -7.13 -13.79
N VAL A 535 -3.21 -7.06 -12.88
CA VAL A 535 -3.01 -6.52 -11.54
C VAL A 535 -3.13 -7.67 -10.54
N VAL A 536 -2.18 -7.77 -9.62
CA VAL A 536 -2.20 -8.75 -8.52
C VAL A 536 -2.54 -8.02 -7.23
N GLU A 537 -3.63 -8.44 -6.59
CA GLU A 537 -4.02 -8.02 -5.24
C GLU A 537 -3.33 -8.90 -4.22
N PHE A 538 -2.51 -8.30 -3.37
CA PHE A 538 -1.99 -8.90 -2.14
C PHE A 538 -2.87 -8.48 -0.98
N ASN A 539 -3.29 -9.46 -0.19
CA ASN A 539 -4.04 -9.29 1.04
C ASN A 539 -3.24 -9.86 2.21
N PHE A 540 -2.73 -9.00 3.10
CA PHE A 540 -1.95 -9.39 4.28
C PHE A 540 -2.84 -9.95 5.40
N SER A 541 -3.32 -11.17 5.18
CA SER A 541 -4.13 -11.98 6.09
C SER A 541 -3.56 -13.39 6.20
N SER A 542 -3.54 -13.96 7.41
CA SER A 542 -3.20 -15.38 7.60
C SER A 542 -4.43 -16.27 7.49
N VAL A 543 -4.28 -17.42 6.83
CA VAL A 543 -5.36 -18.39 6.56
C VAL A 543 -5.87 -19.04 7.85
N LEU A 544 -4.96 -19.36 8.77
CA LEU A 544 -5.24 -20.11 10.00
C LEU A 544 -5.32 -19.21 11.24
N ASP A 545 -5.48 -17.90 11.03
CA ASP A 545 -5.57 -16.94 12.12
C ASP A 545 -6.76 -17.22 13.03
N LYS A 546 -6.50 -17.49 14.31
CA LYS A 546 -7.55 -17.67 15.32
C LYS A 546 -8.30 -16.37 15.63
N HIS A 547 -7.66 -15.23 15.40
CA HIS A 547 -8.22 -13.90 15.67
C HIS A 547 -8.03 -12.98 14.45
N PRO A 548 -8.69 -13.28 13.31
CA PRO A 548 -8.51 -12.51 12.08
C PRO A 548 -8.87 -11.05 12.27
N ASP A 549 -8.32 -10.21 11.39
CA ASP A 549 -8.68 -8.80 11.33
C ASP A 549 -10.21 -8.65 11.12
N PRO A 550 -10.91 -7.83 11.93
CA PRO A 550 -12.31 -7.51 11.75
C PRO A 550 -12.68 -7.02 10.33
N ILE A 551 -11.74 -6.39 9.63
CA ILE A 551 -11.93 -5.93 8.24
C ILE A 551 -12.26 -7.11 7.31
N PHE A 552 -11.68 -8.29 7.54
CA PHE A 552 -11.92 -9.48 6.71
C PHE A 552 -13.11 -10.31 7.14
N LEU A 553 -13.47 -10.28 8.42
CA LEU A 553 -14.59 -11.05 8.95
C LEU A 553 -15.90 -10.27 8.92
N GLY A 554 -16.92 -10.84 8.27
CA GLY A 554 -18.31 -10.61 8.66
C GLY A 554 -18.49 -11.13 10.08
N SER A 555 -19.39 -10.54 10.89
CA SER A 555 -19.67 -11.06 12.23
C SER A 555 -19.98 -12.56 12.15
N SER A 556 -19.07 -13.41 12.65
CA SER A 556 -19.29 -14.84 12.72
C SER A 556 -20.43 -15.07 13.70
N THR A 557 -21.65 -15.25 13.21
CA THR A 557 -22.70 -15.85 14.01
C THR A 557 -22.25 -17.28 14.27
N GLU A 558 -21.79 -17.53 15.49
CA GLU A 558 -21.39 -18.84 16.00
C GLU A 558 -22.43 -19.91 15.61
N LYS A 559 -22.20 -20.64 14.52
CA LYS A 559 -22.71 -22.00 14.43
C LYS A 559 -21.69 -22.89 15.12
N LYS A 560 -21.82 -22.99 16.45
CA LYS A 560 -21.18 -24.04 17.25
C LYS A 560 -21.41 -25.38 16.56
N GLY A 561 -20.35 -26.03 16.06
CA GLY A 561 -20.42 -27.45 15.73
C GLY A 561 -19.66 -27.97 14.50
N LYS A 562 -18.99 -27.16 13.67
CA LYS A 562 -18.15 -27.69 12.58
C LYS A 562 -16.76 -27.06 12.56
N ARG A 563 -15.75 -27.85 12.93
CA ARG A 563 -14.32 -27.50 12.87
C ARG A 563 -13.75 -27.47 11.44
N ASP A 564 -14.52 -27.87 10.43
CA ASP A 564 -14.05 -28.05 9.04
C ASP A 564 -14.55 -26.99 8.05
N SER A 565 -15.15 -25.88 8.51
CA SER A 565 -15.60 -24.84 7.57
C SER A 565 -14.44 -23.92 7.21
N MET A 566 -13.96 -24.04 5.98
CA MET A 566 -13.10 -23.06 5.29
C MET A 566 -13.56 -21.63 5.62
N PRO A 567 -12.66 -20.74 6.08
CA PRO A 567 -13.00 -19.35 6.37
C PRO A 567 -13.80 -18.71 5.23
N SER A 568 -14.88 -18.00 5.57
CA SER A 568 -15.84 -17.49 4.58
C SER A 568 -15.19 -16.59 3.52
N TYR A 569 -14.11 -15.87 3.84
CA TYR A 569 -13.36 -15.05 2.87
C TYR A 569 -12.59 -15.85 1.81
N LEU A 570 -12.35 -17.15 2.02
CA LEU A 570 -11.66 -18.03 1.07
C LEU A 570 -12.64 -18.66 0.07
N GLN A 571 -13.92 -18.81 0.44
CA GLN A 571 -14.90 -19.62 -0.31
C GLN A 571 -15.26 -19.07 -1.71
N HIS A 572 -14.88 -17.82 -2.01
CA HIS A 572 -15.09 -17.18 -3.32
C HIS A 572 -13.79 -16.83 -4.06
N LYS A 573 -12.62 -17.07 -3.46
CA LYS A 573 -11.32 -16.83 -4.09
C LYS A 573 -10.72 -18.16 -4.54
N GLN A 574 -11.30 -18.77 -5.58
CA GLN A 574 -10.80 -20.03 -6.16
C GLN A 574 -9.43 -19.88 -6.85
N ASP A 575 -8.96 -18.66 -7.08
CA ASP A 575 -7.70 -18.36 -7.78
C ASP A 575 -6.63 -17.74 -6.84
N ILE A 576 -6.46 -18.30 -5.64
CA ILE A 576 -5.36 -17.89 -4.74
C ILE A 576 -4.04 -18.43 -5.30
N LEU A 577 -3.07 -17.54 -5.49
CA LEU A 577 -1.76 -17.86 -6.01
C LEU A 577 -0.89 -18.52 -4.93
N ASN A 578 -0.13 -19.54 -5.35
CA ASN A 578 0.96 -20.14 -4.57
C ASN A 578 2.28 -19.58 -5.07
N LEU A 579 2.91 -18.74 -4.27
CA LEU A 579 4.12 -18.01 -4.65
C LEU A 579 5.39 -18.66 -4.09
N ALA A 580 6.53 -18.22 -4.62
CA ALA A 580 7.85 -18.51 -4.07
C ALA A 580 8.46 -17.22 -3.50
N MET A 581 9.28 -17.35 -2.47
CA MET A 581 10.02 -16.25 -1.88
C MET A 581 11.42 -16.70 -1.46
N TYR A 582 12.34 -15.75 -1.27
CA TYR A 582 13.56 -16.00 -0.52
C TYR A 582 13.84 -14.86 0.46
N SER A 583 14.47 -15.20 1.58
CA SER A 583 15.02 -14.21 2.52
C SER A 583 16.45 -13.87 2.12
N GLN A 584 16.83 -12.59 2.22
CA GLN A 584 18.16 -12.10 1.82
C GLN A 584 19.27 -12.41 2.85
N GLY A 585 18.90 -12.87 4.06
CA GLY A 585 19.83 -13.02 5.18
C GLY A 585 20.07 -11.70 5.91
N THR A 586 20.61 -11.74 7.14
CA THR A 586 20.89 -10.52 7.94
C THR A 586 22.31 -9.99 7.74
N ASP A 587 23.20 -10.81 7.18
CA ASP A 587 24.62 -10.55 6.96
C ASP A 587 24.96 -10.28 5.48
N GLY A 588 23.95 -10.29 4.59
CA GLY A 588 24.13 -10.18 3.14
C GLY A 588 24.90 -11.34 2.51
N SER A 589 25.21 -12.40 3.28
CA SER A 589 25.91 -13.57 2.77
C SER A 589 24.93 -14.50 2.05
N ARG A 590 25.42 -15.18 1.01
CA ARG A 590 24.63 -16.17 0.26
C ARG A 590 24.26 -17.38 1.12
N GLU A 591 24.98 -17.63 2.22
CA GLU A 591 24.76 -18.78 3.11
C GLU A 591 23.52 -18.59 4.00
N GLY A 592 23.11 -17.35 4.27
CA GLY A 592 21.88 -17.02 5.02
C GLY A 592 20.58 -17.05 4.18
N MET A 593 20.68 -17.25 2.87
CA MET A 593 19.53 -17.18 1.96
C MET A 593 18.72 -18.48 1.97
N LYS A 594 17.41 -18.34 2.16
CA LYS A 594 16.50 -19.50 2.25
C LYS A 594 15.33 -19.34 1.28
N LEU A 595 15.32 -20.18 0.26
CA LEU A 595 14.23 -20.26 -0.72
C LEU A 595 13.04 -21.05 -0.15
N ARG A 596 11.85 -20.49 -0.28
CA ARG A 596 10.60 -21.05 0.26
C ARG A 596 9.49 -20.98 -0.76
N THR A 597 8.53 -21.90 -0.65
CA THR A 597 7.33 -21.93 -1.52
C THR A 597 6.06 -22.07 -0.69
N GLN A 598 4.96 -21.54 -1.20
CA GLN A 598 3.65 -21.69 -0.56
C GLN A 598 2.99 -23.01 -0.92
N HIS A 599 2.39 -23.63 0.09
CA HIS A 599 1.33 -24.62 -0.04
C HIS A 599 0.04 -23.96 -0.54
N SER A 600 -0.79 -24.77 -1.19
CA SER A 600 -2.17 -24.38 -1.49
C SER A 600 -2.92 -24.14 -0.18
N VAL A 601 -3.99 -23.33 -0.25
CA VAL A 601 -4.85 -23.08 0.90
C VAL A 601 -5.42 -24.38 1.45
N GLU A 602 -5.82 -25.29 0.58
CA GLU A 602 -6.38 -26.60 0.93
C GLU A 602 -5.36 -27.49 1.66
N GLU A 603 -4.12 -27.54 1.18
CA GLU A 603 -3.02 -28.31 1.81
C GLU A 603 -2.61 -27.76 3.19
N THR A 604 -2.95 -26.51 3.47
CA THR A 604 -2.59 -25.82 4.71
C THR A 604 -3.62 -26.08 5.81
N LEU A 605 -4.86 -26.43 5.46
CA LEU A 605 -5.90 -26.73 6.44
C LEU A 605 -5.49 -27.95 7.29
N GLY A 606 -5.52 -27.79 8.61
CA GLY A 606 -5.14 -28.85 9.56
C GLY A 606 -3.65 -28.93 9.90
N ARG A 607 -2.83 -28.00 9.41
CA ARG A 607 -1.42 -27.89 9.82
C ARG A 607 -1.27 -27.07 11.10
N ASP A 608 -0.26 -27.43 11.89
CA ASP A 608 0.17 -26.66 13.05
C ASP A 608 1.00 -25.44 12.65
N ILE A 609 1.22 -24.55 13.62
CA ILE A 609 1.97 -23.30 13.45
C ILE A 609 3.36 -23.62 12.90
N ASN A 610 3.79 -22.86 11.89
CA ASN A 610 5.12 -22.99 11.33
C ASN A 610 6.18 -22.70 12.41
N PRO A 611 7.06 -23.66 12.75
CA PRO A 611 8.05 -23.49 13.81
C PRO A 611 9.06 -22.37 13.51
N ALA A 612 9.23 -21.99 12.23
CA ALA A 612 10.09 -20.88 11.81
C ALA A 612 9.46 -19.49 12.01
N GLY A 613 8.31 -19.39 12.68
CA GLY A 613 7.60 -18.13 12.90
C GLY A 613 6.96 -17.52 11.64
N LEU A 614 6.98 -18.23 10.52
CA LEU A 614 6.37 -17.81 9.25
C LEU A 614 4.89 -18.24 9.17
N ASP A 615 4.19 -17.79 8.13
CA ASP A 615 2.88 -18.32 7.76
C ASP A 615 2.95 -19.82 7.45
N GLU A 616 1.90 -20.54 7.82
CA GLU A 616 1.78 -21.99 7.73
C GLU A 616 1.84 -22.50 6.28
N ARG A 617 1.57 -21.63 5.30
CA ARG A 617 1.71 -21.97 3.88
C ARG A 617 3.17 -22.12 3.48
N TRP A 618 4.14 -21.50 4.15
CA TRP A 618 5.54 -21.53 3.72
C TRP A 618 6.23 -22.83 4.08
N ARG A 619 6.79 -23.52 3.08
CA ARG A 619 7.75 -24.60 3.27
C ARG A 619 9.13 -24.22 2.77
N GLU A 620 10.16 -24.65 3.47
CA GLU A 620 11.52 -24.65 2.96
C GLU A 620 11.66 -25.73 1.89
N ASN A 621 12.28 -25.38 0.76
CA ASN A 621 12.64 -26.38 -0.23
C ASN A 621 13.95 -27.02 0.25
N GLN A 622 13.92 -28.33 0.51
CA GLN A 622 15.14 -29.11 0.79
C GLN A 622 16.02 -29.22 -0.45
#